data_AF-A0A810NGH9-F1
#
_entry.id   AF-A0A810NGH9-F1
#
_cell.length_a   1.000
_cell.length_b   1.000
_cell.length_c   1.000
_cell.angle_alpha   90.00
_cell.angle_beta   90.00
_cell.angle_gamma   90.00
#
_symmetry.space_group_name_H-M   'P 1'
#
loop_
_entity.id
_entity.type
_entity.pdbx_description
1 polymer ?
#
loop_
_entity_poly.entity_id
_entity_poly.type
_entity_poly.pdbx_seq_one_letter_code
_entity_poly.pdbx_strand_id
1 'polypeptide(L)'
;MRLPESFYTSVRTRLGAALDERGLDGFLATSPADVAFLSGFFYIATERPVYLWMPREGDPLLVIPRLDEEYAAQQGVTIPTVSYFEFPGVVTAEQTLASALSRPGGPVRRIGVGAGVSVGAFKALSRAIAGATLETTDAVAKLRLRKFPEEIPFHEAAARICDEMLGAGRALIEEALASGGPLPARTRSPGT
;
A
#
# COMPACT_ATOMS: atom_id res chain seq x y z
N MET A 1 -10.84 -3.36 4.37
CA MET A 1 -12.03 -3.49 3.49
C MET A 1 -11.49 -3.64 2.07
N ARG A 2 -11.70 -4.79 1.42
CA ARG A 2 -11.12 -5.10 0.11
C ARG A 2 -12.11 -4.70 -0.98
N LEU A 3 -11.62 -4.06 -2.05
CA LEU A 3 -12.42 -3.77 -3.25
C LEU A 3 -12.65 -5.04 -4.08
N PRO A 4 -13.67 -5.08 -4.97
CA PRO A 4 -13.93 -6.25 -5.81
C PRO A 4 -12.81 -6.50 -6.82
N GLU A 5 -12.71 -7.73 -7.35
CA GLU A 5 -11.69 -8.10 -8.36
C GLU A 5 -11.76 -7.26 -9.65
N SER A 6 -12.95 -6.74 -10.01
CA SER A 6 -13.15 -5.83 -11.14
C SER A 6 -12.31 -4.55 -11.01
N PHE A 7 -12.19 -4.04 -9.79
CA PHE A 7 -11.40 -2.86 -9.48
C PHE A 7 -9.91 -3.15 -9.70
N TYR A 8 -9.37 -4.21 -9.12
CA TYR A 8 -7.94 -4.54 -9.26
C TYR A 8 -7.57 -4.86 -10.71
N THR A 9 -8.46 -5.50 -11.46
CA THR A 9 -8.29 -5.74 -12.90
C THR A 9 -8.20 -4.43 -13.68
N SER A 10 -9.09 -3.48 -13.38
CA SER A 10 -9.12 -2.16 -14.02
C SER A 10 -7.89 -1.33 -13.67
N VAL A 11 -7.47 -1.34 -12.40
CA VAL A 11 -6.25 -0.67 -11.93
C VAL A 11 -5.01 -1.25 -12.61
N ARG A 12 -4.85 -2.58 -12.66
CA ARG A 12 -3.72 -3.24 -13.32
C ARG A 12 -3.66 -2.88 -14.81
N THR A 13 -4.80 -2.85 -15.49
CA THR A 13 -4.88 -2.47 -16.91
C THR A 13 -4.43 -1.02 -17.12
N ARG A 14 -4.94 -0.07 -16.33
CA ARG A 14 -4.54 1.35 -16.46
C ARG A 14 -3.10 1.60 -16.02
N LEU A 15 -2.61 0.86 -15.03
CA LEU A 15 -1.21 0.92 -14.61
C LEU A 15 -0.29 0.42 -15.72
N GLY A 16 -0.61 -0.71 -16.36
CA GLY A 16 0.13 -1.22 -17.51
C GLY A 16 0.27 -0.17 -18.61
N ALA A 17 -0.83 0.47 -19.02
CA ALA A 17 -0.80 1.56 -20.00
C ALA A 17 0.06 2.75 -19.55
N ALA A 18 -0.08 3.19 -18.29
CA ALA A 18 0.71 4.30 -17.75
C ALA A 18 2.21 3.98 -17.67
N LEU A 19 2.58 2.73 -17.40
CA LEU A 19 3.97 2.26 -17.39
C LEU A 19 4.53 2.18 -18.82
N ASP A 20 3.73 1.72 -19.77
CA ASP A 20 4.09 1.64 -21.19
C ASP A 20 4.44 3.04 -21.75
N GLU A 21 3.59 4.04 -21.49
CA GLU A 21 3.83 5.45 -21.85
C GLU A 21 5.15 6.02 -21.29
N ARG A 22 5.65 5.47 -20.18
CA ARG A 22 6.87 5.90 -19.49
C ARG A 22 8.09 5.03 -19.84
N GLY A 23 7.89 3.98 -20.63
CA GLY A 23 8.92 2.98 -20.93
C GLY A 23 9.43 2.25 -19.67
N LEU A 24 8.54 2.00 -18.71
CA LEU A 24 8.82 1.29 -17.47
C LEU A 24 8.39 -0.18 -17.59
N ASP A 25 9.20 -1.08 -17.09
CA ASP A 25 8.91 -2.53 -17.09
C ASP A 25 7.93 -2.92 -15.97
N GLY A 26 7.78 -2.06 -14.96
CA GLY A 26 6.88 -2.27 -13.84
C GLY A 26 6.95 -1.16 -12.80
N PHE A 27 6.05 -1.26 -11.83
CA PHE A 27 6.03 -0.42 -10.64
C PHE A 27 6.34 -1.27 -9.41
N LEU A 28 7.27 -0.78 -8.59
CA LEU A 28 7.56 -1.34 -7.28
C LEU A 28 6.92 -0.45 -6.21
N ALA A 29 5.82 -0.93 -5.64
CA ALA A 29 5.15 -0.28 -4.52
C ALA A 29 5.91 -0.56 -3.22
N THR A 30 6.27 0.51 -2.52
CA THR A 30 7.03 0.49 -1.27
C THR A 30 6.28 1.14 -0.10
N SER A 31 5.07 1.67 -0.36
CA SER A 31 4.25 2.35 0.65
C SER A 31 3.00 1.53 0.97
N PRO A 32 2.52 1.50 2.23
CA PRO A 32 1.30 0.77 2.57
C PRO A 32 0.09 1.20 1.74
N ALA A 33 0.03 2.49 1.40
CA ALA A 33 -1.06 3.06 0.62
C ALA A 33 -1.07 2.56 -0.83
N ASP A 34 0.10 2.43 -1.45
CA ASP A 34 0.19 1.90 -2.82
C ASP A 34 -0.02 0.38 -2.83
N VAL A 35 0.54 -0.34 -1.85
CA VAL A 35 0.31 -1.78 -1.69
C VAL A 35 -1.20 -2.05 -1.52
N ALA A 36 -1.87 -1.37 -0.58
CA ALA A 36 -3.30 -1.54 -0.36
C ALA A 36 -4.14 -1.20 -1.60
N PHE A 37 -3.81 -0.13 -2.33
CA PHE A 37 -4.52 0.25 -3.55
C PHE A 37 -4.37 -0.78 -4.67
N LEU A 38 -3.19 -1.40 -4.79
CA LEU A 38 -2.85 -2.29 -5.89
C LEU A 38 -3.20 -3.76 -5.61
N SER A 39 -3.16 -4.21 -4.36
CA SER A 39 -3.39 -5.61 -3.98
C SER A 39 -4.53 -5.85 -3.01
N GLY A 40 -5.01 -4.80 -2.33
CA GLY A 40 -5.96 -4.93 -1.23
C GLY A 40 -5.34 -5.43 0.07
N PHE A 41 -4.01 -5.54 0.14
CA PHE A 41 -3.31 -5.93 1.36
C PHE A 41 -3.08 -4.73 2.27
N PHE A 42 -3.66 -4.77 3.47
CA PHE A 42 -3.45 -3.74 4.50
C PHE A 42 -2.52 -4.27 5.58
N TYR A 43 -1.52 -3.47 5.94
CA TYR A 43 -0.57 -3.82 6.99
C TYR A 43 -0.08 -2.56 7.70
N ILE A 44 0.49 -2.74 8.89
CA ILE A 44 1.11 -1.66 9.65
C ILE A 44 2.55 -1.52 9.15
N ALA A 45 2.92 -0.34 8.65
CA ALA A 45 4.31 -0.07 8.32
C ALA A 45 5.16 -0.07 9.59
N THR A 46 6.13 -0.97 9.63
CA THR A 46 7.16 -1.03 10.68
C THR A 46 8.54 -0.95 10.02
N GLU A 47 9.59 -1.35 10.74
CA GLU A 47 10.92 -1.56 10.19
C GLU A 47 11.00 -2.67 9.13
N ARG A 48 9.93 -3.47 8.97
CA ARG A 48 9.86 -4.66 8.11
C ARG A 48 9.26 -4.27 6.75
N PRO A 49 10.08 -4.19 5.68
CA PRO A 49 9.57 -3.73 4.40
C PRO A 49 8.61 -4.74 3.76
N VAL A 50 7.53 -4.20 3.18
CA VAL A 50 6.67 -4.92 2.26
C VAL A 50 6.87 -4.31 0.87
N TYR A 51 7.10 -5.17 -0.11
CA TYR A 51 7.30 -4.76 -1.50
C TYR A 51 6.28 -5.46 -2.38
N LEU A 52 5.54 -4.70 -3.18
CA LEU A 52 4.65 -5.24 -4.20
C LEU A 52 5.20 -4.87 -5.58
N TRP A 53 5.58 -5.88 -6.35
CA TRP A 53 5.95 -5.75 -7.74
C TRP A 53 4.71 -5.88 -8.62
N MET A 54 4.42 -4.82 -9.38
CA MET A 54 3.38 -4.78 -10.40
C MET A 54 4.04 -4.61 -11.77
N PRO A 55 4.30 -5.69 -12.52
CA PRO A 55 4.90 -5.57 -13.84
C PRO A 55 3.93 -4.91 -14.83
N ARG A 56 4.48 -4.32 -15.89
CA ARG A 56 3.69 -3.81 -17.02
C ARG A 56 2.88 -4.93 -17.68
N GLU A 57 3.48 -6.11 -17.80
CA GLU A 57 2.88 -7.34 -18.32
C GLU A 57 3.27 -8.55 -17.46
N GLY A 58 2.42 -9.56 -17.38
CA GLY A 58 2.66 -10.73 -16.52
C GLY A 58 2.25 -10.48 -15.07
N ASP A 59 2.55 -11.44 -14.19
CA ASP A 59 1.90 -11.52 -12.87
C ASP A 59 2.59 -10.74 -11.75
N PRO A 60 1.80 -10.14 -10.84
CA PRO A 60 2.34 -9.42 -9.71
C PRO A 60 2.96 -10.36 -8.68
N LEU A 61 3.83 -9.79 -7.84
CA LEU A 61 4.50 -10.52 -6.77
C LEU A 61 4.52 -9.67 -5.51
N LEU A 62 4.13 -10.27 -4.39
CA LEU A 62 4.19 -9.66 -3.07
C LEU A 62 5.36 -10.24 -2.27
N VAL A 63 6.22 -9.38 -1.73
CA VAL A 63 7.31 -9.76 -0.82
C VAL A 63 6.99 -9.19 0.56
N ILE A 64 6.83 -10.07 1.53
CA ILE A 64 6.39 -9.72 2.90
C ILE A 64 7.23 -10.44 3.95
N PRO A 65 7.21 -9.99 5.21
CA PRO A 65 7.79 -10.79 6.29
C PRO A 65 7.01 -12.08 6.48
N ARG A 66 7.70 -13.16 6.89
CA ARG A 66 7.07 -14.47 7.12
C ARG A 66 5.89 -14.41 8.09
N LEU A 67 5.97 -13.57 9.12
CA LEU A 67 4.90 -13.42 10.11
C LEU A 67 3.62 -12.83 9.52
N ASP A 68 3.71 -12.15 8.38
CA ASP A 68 2.57 -11.53 7.70
C ASP A 68 1.91 -12.44 6.66
N GLU A 69 2.44 -13.65 6.39
CA GLU A 69 1.86 -14.58 5.41
C GLU A 69 0.42 -14.97 5.77
N GLU A 70 0.21 -15.40 7.02
CA GLU A 70 -1.13 -15.75 7.51
C GLU A 70 -2.07 -14.55 7.48
N TYR A 71 -1.55 -13.36 7.81
CA TYR A 71 -2.33 -12.13 7.82
C TYR A 71 -2.75 -11.70 6.40
N ALA A 72 -1.86 -11.84 5.41
CA ALA A 72 -2.18 -11.61 4.00
C ALA A 72 -3.22 -12.60 3.50
N ALA A 73 -3.10 -13.88 3.86
CA ALA A 73 -4.06 -14.91 3.49
C ALA A 73 -5.45 -14.66 4.11
N GLN A 74 -5.52 -14.26 5.38
CA GLN A 74 -6.78 -13.89 6.06
C GLN A 74 -7.48 -12.70 5.42
N GLN A 75 -6.73 -11.79 4.79
CA GLN A 75 -7.29 -10.66 4.03
C GLN A 75 -7.72 -11.04 2.60
N GLY A 76 -7.53 -12.28 2.18
CA GLY A 76 -7.88 -12.76 0.85
C GLY A 76 -6.96 -12.23 -0.25
N VAL A 77 -5.69 -11.96 0.07
CA VAL A 77 -4.68 -11.60 -0.94
C VAL A 77 -4.39 -12.82 -1.81
N THR A 78 -4.64 -12.69 -3.11
CA THR A 78 -4.45 -13.77 -4.10
C THR A 78 -3.16 -13.64 -4.90
N ILE A 79 -2.40 -12.56 -4.68
CA ILE A 79 -1.13 -12.31 -5.35
C ILE A 79 -0.09 -13.35 -4.89
N PRO A 80 0.67 -13.96 -5.82
CA PRO A 80 1.80 -14.82 -5.47
C PRO A 80 2.72 -14.11 -4.47
N THR A 81 2.99 -14.79 -3.36
CA THR A 81 3.70 -14.20 -2.23
C THR A 81 5.01 -14.95 -1.97
N VAL A 82 6.07 -14.20 -1.71
CA VAL A 82 7.37 -14.72 -1.26
C VAL A 82 7.69 -14.07 0.07
N SER A 83 7.91 -14.88 1.11
CA SER A 83 8.32 -14.36 2.40
C SER A 83 9.83 -14.31 2.61
N TYR A 84 10.26 -13.42 3.49
CA TYR A 84 11.60 -13.41 4.04
C TYR A 84 11.57 -13.61 5.57
N PHE A 85 12.65 -14.16 6.12
CA PHE A 85 12.84 -14.30 7.57
C PHE A 85 13.55 -13.06 8.12
N GLU A 86 13.08 -12.55 9.25
CA GLU A 86 13.67 -11.39 9.93
C GLU A 86 14.78 -11.79 10.91
N PHE A 87 14.57 -12.87 11.68
CA PHE A 87 15.54 -13.36 12.65
C PHE A 87 15.58 -14.90 12.64
N PRO A 88 16.77 -15.53 12.55
CA PRO A 88 18.11 -14.95 12.42
C PRO A 88 18.45 -14.59 10.94
N GLY A 89 17.47 -14.07 10.18
CA GLY A 89 17.54 -13.94 8.73
C GLY A 89 18.78 -13.23 8.21
N VAL A 90 19.55 -13.93 7.38
CA VAL A 90 20.76 -13.37 6.71
C VAL A 90 20.45 -12.78 5.33
N VAL A 91 19.24 -12.99 4.82
CA VAL A 91 18.75 -12.48 3.53
C VAL A 91 17.78 -11.34 3.80
N THR A 92 18.06 -10.16 3.26
CA THR A 92 17.18 -8.99 3.44
C THR A 92 15.94 -9.05 2.55
N ALA A 93 14.92 -8.25 2.86
CA ALA A 93 13.73 -8.11 2.03
C ALA A 93 14.07 -7.70 0.59
N GLU A 94 15.05 -6.80 0.41
CA GLU A 94 15.50 -6.33 -0.91
C GLU A 94 16.24 -7.43 -1.68
N GLN A 95 17.03 -8.27 -1.01
CA GLN A 95 17.69 -9.41 -1.65
C GLN A 95 16.68 -10.48 -2.07
N THR A 96 15.67 -10.73 -1.24
CA THR A 96 14.54 -11.62 -1.57
C THR A 96 13.79 -11.09 -2.78
N LEU A 97 13.47 -9.79 -2.81
CA LEU A 97 12.86 -9.13 -3.96
C LEU A 97 13.72 -9.27 -5.22
N ALA A 98 15.01 -8.95 -5.16
CA ALA A 98 15.92 -9.03 -6.30
C ALA A 98 16.01 -10.47 -6.86
N SER A 99 16.08 -11.47 -5.98
CA SER A 99 16.05 -12.89 -6.37
C SER A 99 14.74 -13.25 -7.06
N ALA A 100 13.61 -12.78 -6.54
CA ALA A 100 12.31 -13.08 -7.11
C ALA A 100 12.07 -12.39 -8.46
N LEU A 101 12.59 -11.17 -8.66
CA LEU A 101 12.56 -10.45 -9.94
C LEU A 101 13.48 -11.07 -11.01
N SER A 102 14.44 -11.91 -10.62
CA SER A 102 15.39 -12.57 -11.53
C SER A 102 14.84 -13.85 -12.18
N ARG A 103 13.57 -14.21 -11.93
CA ARG A 103 12.90 -15.44 -12.43
C ARG A 103 12.45 -15.29 -13.91
N PRO A 104 12.06 -16.38 -14.60
CA PRO A 104 11.90 -16.39 -16.07
C PRO A 104 10.84 -15.40 -16.58
N GLY A 105 11.26 -14.49 -17.47
CA GLY A 105 10.42 -13.41 -18.05
C GLY A 105 11.21 -12.35 -18.84
N GLY A 106 12.54 -12.37 -18.75
CA GLY A 106 13.44 -11.38 -19.37
C GLY A 106 13.99 -10.41 -18.31
N PRO A 107 15.10 -9.70 -18.60
CA PRO A 107 15.67 -8.76 -17.63
C PRO A 107 14.74 -7.56 -17.45
N VAL A 108 14.22 -7.37 -16.23
CA VAL A 108 13.61 -6.09 -15.82
C VAL A 108 14.72 -5.05 -15.78
N ARG A 109 14.61 -3.99 -16.59
CA ARG A 109 15.65 -2.98 -16.77
C ARG A 109 15.27 -1.62 -16.19
N ARG A 110 14.00 -1.24 -16.20
CA ARG A 110 13.52 0.06 -15.72
C ARG A 110 12.35 -0.10 -14.77
N ILE A 111 12.56 0.21 -13.50
CA ILE A 111 11.59 0.04 -12.43
C ILE A 111 11.12 1.40 -11.93
N GLY A 112 9.82 1.65 -12.01
CA GLY A 112 9.20 2.81 -11.40
C GLY A 112 9.00 2.61 -9.91
N VAL A 113 9.34 3.59 -9.09
CA VAL A 113 8.99 3.67 -7.66
C VAL A 113 8.20 4.94 -7.36
N GLY A 114 7.37 4.93 -6.32
CA GLY A 114 6.66 6.13 -5.89
C GLY A 114 7.62 7.20 -5.36
N ALA A 115 7.33 8.48 -5.61
CA ALA A 115 8.16 9.60 -5.15
C ALA A 115 8.30 9.72 -3.62
N GLY A 116 7.42 9.07 -2.85
CA GLY A 116 7.48 9.03 -1.39
C GLY A 116 8.48 8.01 -0.81
N VAL A 117 9.20 7.26 -1.66
CA VAL A 117 10.24 6.32 -1.19
C VAL A 117 11.35 7.07 -0.45
N SER A 118 11.75 6.57 0.72
CA SER A 118 12.85 7.17 1.47
C SER A 118 14.18 6.99 0.73
N VAL A 119 15.10 7.94 0.89
CA VAL A 119 16.45 7.85 0.27
C VAL A 119 17.17 6.57 0.70
N GLY A 120 16.99 6.16 1.97
CA GLY A 120 17.56 4.91 2.49
C GLY A 120 17.03 3.67 1.79
N ALA A 121 15.70 3.56 1.67
CA ALA A 121 15.05 2.44 0.97
C ALA A 121 15.42 2.44 -0.52
N PHE A 122 15.41 3.60 -1.18
CA PHE A 122 15.80 3.73 -2.58
C PHE A 122 17.23 3.22 -2.83
N LYS A 123 18.18 3.61 -1.96
CA LYS A 123 19.58 3.13 -2.04
C LYS A 123 19.71 1.63 -1.73
N ALA A 124 18.94 1.11 -0.78
CA ALA A 124 18.95 -0.33 -0.47
C ALA A 124 18.44 -1.15 -1.66
N LEU A 125 17.29 -0.76 -2.22
CA LEU A 125 16.71 -1.38 -3.42
C LEU A 125 17.63 -1.28 -4.63
N SER A 126 18.20 -0.09 -4.90
CA SER A 126 19.13 0.10 -6.02
C SER A 126 20.38 -0.77 -5.92
N ARG A 127 20.88 -1.03 -4.70
CA ARG A 127 22.02 -1.95 -4.49
C ARG A 127 21.63 -3.41 -4.67
N ALA A 128 20.45 -3.81 -4.20
CA ALA A 128 20.00 -5.19 -4.30
C ALA A 128 19.62 -5.57 -5.75
N ILE A 129 18.96 -4.65 -6.48
CA ILE A 129 18.50 -4.86 -7.86
C ILE A 129 19.52 -4.27 -8.84
N ALA A 130 20.77 -4.73 -8.77
CA ALA A 130 21.89 -4.16 -9.54
C ALA A 130 21.73 -4.23 -11.07
N GLY A 131 20.83 -5.06 -11.58
CA GLY A 131 20.55 -5.20 -13.02
C GLY A 131 19.49 -4.25 -13.59
N ALA A 132 18.86 -3.41 -12.74
CA ALA A 132 17.80 -2.50 -13.15
C ALA A 132 18.07 -1.05 -12.72
N THR A 133 17.55 -0.11 -13.49
CA THR A 133 17.49 1.31 -13.13
C THR A 133 16.20 1.57 -12.38
N LEU A 134 16.31 2.09 -11.16
CA LEU A 134 15.16 2.60 -10.41
C LEU A 134 14.97 4.08 -10.70
N GLU A 135 13.74 4.48 -11.00
CA GLU A 135 13.37 5.87 -11.22
C GLU A 135 12.03 6.19 -10.56
N THR A 136 11.87 7.44 -10.11
CA THR A 136 10.61 7.87 -9.54
C THR A 136 9.56 8.07 -10.62
N THR A 137 8.32 7.69 -10.33
CA THR A 137 7.19 7.87 -11.24
C THR A 137 5.95 8.28 -10.48
N ASP A 138 5.07 9.02 -11.16
CA ASP A 138 3.76 9.44 -10.66
C ASP A 138 2.61 8.55 -11.15
N ALA A 139 2.90 7.43 -11.82
CA ALA A 139 1.90 6.58 -12.47
C ALA A 139 0.77 6.17 -11.51
N VAL A 140 1.11 5.58 -10.36
CA VAL A 140 0.11 5.16 -9.35
C VAL A 140 -0.54 6.37 -8.68
N ALA A 141 0.23 7.41 -8.38
CA ALA A 141 -0.32 8.63 -7.78
C ALA A 141 -1.41 9.26 -8.68
N LYS A 142 -1.17 9.35 -9.98
CA LYS A 142 -2.14 9.84 -10.99
C LYS A 142 -3.38 8.96 -11.06
N LEU A 143 -3.23 7.64 -11.00
CA LEU A 143 -4.39 6.73 -10.96
C LEU A 143 -5.26 6.96 -9.72
N ARG A 144 -4.65 7.26 -8.57
CA ARG A 144 -5.36 7.47 -7.30
C ARG A 144 -6.08 8.82 -7.19
N LEU A 145 -5.75 9.79 -8.06
CA LEU A 145 -6.42 11.09 -8.13
C LEU A 145 -7.86 10.96 -8.62
N ARG A 146 -8.11 10.10 -9.62
CA ARG A 146 -9.45 9.87 -10.16
C ARG A 146 -10.01 8.55 -9.64
N LYS A 147 -11.03 8.65 -8.78
CA LYS A 147 -11.68 7.48 -8.18
C LYS A 147 -12.35 6.60 -9.20
N PHE A 148 -12.17 5.31 -9.03
CA PHE A 148 -12.94 4.29 -9.71
C PHE A 148 -14.35 4.22 -9.11
N PRO A 149 -15.37 3.79 -9.89
CA PRO A 149 -16.73 3.66 -9.39
C PRO A 149 -16.83 2.85 -8.10
N GLU A 150 -16.01 1.80 -7.95
CA GLU A 150 -16.01 0.93 -6.78
C GLU A 150 -15.45 1.61 -5.52
N GLU A 151 -14.62 2.64 -5.65
CA GLU A 151 -14.09 3.40 -4.51
C GLU A 151 -15.12 4.41 -3.95
N ILE A 152 -16.00 4.95 -4.80
CA ILE A 152 -16.91 6.05 -4.44
C ILE A 152 -17.81 5.71 -3.25
N PRO A 153 -18.49 4.53 -3.19
CA PRO A 153 -19.35 4.19 -2.06
C PRO A 153 -18.61 4.17 -0.71
N PHE A 154 -17.32 3.85 -0.71
CA PHE A 154 -16.50 3.81 0.50
C PHE A 154 -16.15 5.23 0.95
N HIS A 155 -15.87 6.13 0.02
CA HIS A 155 -15.68 7.55 0.31
C HIS A 155 -16.95 8.19 0.86
N GLU A 156 -18.11 7.90 0.27
CA GLU A 156 -19.40 8.38 0.78
C GLU A 156 -19.72 7.82 2.17
N ALA A 157 -19.44 6.53 2.41
CA ALA A 157 -19.59 5.93 3.73
C ALA A 157 -18.69 6.59 4.78
N ALA A 158 -17.42 6.83 4.43
CA ALA A 158 -16.49 7.54 5.30
C ALA A 158 -16.96 8.97 5.61
N ALA A 159 -17.48 9.69 4.61
CA ALA A 159 -18.02 11.03 4.80
C ALA A 159 -19.21 11.03 5.77
N ARG A 160 -20.17 10.10 5.60
CA ARG A 160 -21.30 9.94 6.52
C ARG A 160 -20.85 9.69 7.96
N ILE A 161 -19.87 8.79 8.16
CA ILE A 161 -19.32 8.51 9.49
C ILE A 161 -18.67 9.77 10.10
N CYS A 162 -17.94 10.54 9.30
CA CYS A 162 -17.35 11.80 9.75
C CYS A 162 -18.43 12.82 10.17
N ASP A 163 -19.51 12.95 9.42
CA ASP A 163 -20.63 13.85 9.74
C ASP A 163 -21.31 13.44 11.05
N GLU A 164 -21.53 12.13 11.26
CA GLU A 164 -22.07 11.59 12.51
C GLU A 164 -21.14 11.86 13.70
N MET A 165 -19.83 11.64 13.54
CA MET A 165 -18.83 11.94 14.57
C MET A 165 -18.81 13.43 14.93
N LEU A 166 -18.91 14.32 13.94
CA LEU A 166 -18.98 15.76 14.16
C LEU A 166 -20.27 16.15 14.88
N GLY A 167 -21.41 15.58 14.49
CA GLY A 167 -22.69 15.77 15.15
C GLY A 167 -22.66 15.36 16.62
N ALA A 168 -22.09 14.19 16.92
CA ALA A 168 -21.92 13.71 18.29
C ALA A 168 -21.01 14.64 19.12
N GLY A 169 -19.87 15.07 18.55
CA GLY A 169 -18.97 16.01 19.21
C GLY A 169 -19.63 17.36 19.51
N ARG A 170 -20.42 17.89 18.55
CA ARG A 170 -21.20 19.12 18.73
C ARG A 170 -22.21 18.99 19.86
N ALA A 171 -22.97 17.89 19.92
CA ALA A 171 -23.97 17.66 20.95
C ALA A 171 -23.36 17.66 22.37
N LEU A 172 -22.20 17.00 22.55
CA LEU A 172 -21.49 16.98 23.83
C LEU A 172 -21.05 18.38 24.28
N ILE A 173 -20.64 19.23 23.34
CA ILE A 173 -20.25 20.62 23.64
C ILE A 173 -21.49 21.44 24.03
N GLU A 174 -22.60 21.32 23.28
CA GLU A 174 -23.83 22.03 23.58
C GLU A 174 -24.39 21.67 24.96
N GLU A 175 -24.38 20.39 25.33
CA GLU A 175 -24.81 19.92 26.64
C GLU A 175 -23.94 20.47 27.78
N ALA A 176 -22.61 20.46 27.61
CA ALA A 176 -21.69 21.02 28.58
C ALA A 176 -21.94 22.53 28.80
N LEU A 177 -22.15 23.28 27.71
CA LEU A 177 -22.45 24.71 27.79
C LEU A 177 -23.81 24.98 28.45
N ALA A 178 -24.85 24.22 28.10
CA ALA A 178 -26.20 24.39 28.66
C ALA A 178 -26.27 24.06 30.16
N SER A 179 -25.51 23.08 30.61
CA SER A 179 -25.44 22.66 32.02
C SER A 179 -24.47 23.50 32.86
N GLY A 180 -23.69 24.41 32.25
CA GLY A 180 -22.58 25.10 32.92
C GLY A 180 -21.45 24.15 33.35
N GLY A 181 -21.42 22.94 32.77
CA GLY A 181 -20.45 21.89 33.05
C GLY A 181 -19.13 22.09 32.31
N PRO A 182 -18.10 21.29 32.65
CA PRO A 182 -16.82 21.34 31.95
C PRO A 182 -16.98 20.84 30.50
N LEU A 183 -16.26 21.47 29.56
CA LEU A 183 -16.21 21.01 28.17
C LEU A 183 -15.60 19.59 28.10
N PRO A 184 -16.02 18.77 27.11
CA PRO A 184 -15.44 17.45 26.91
C PRO A 184 -13.94 17.56 26.65
N ALA A 185 -13.14 16.95 27.53
CA ALA A 185 -11.70 16.82 27.38
C ALA A 185 -11.34 15.45 26.81
N ARG A 186 -10.15 15.31 26.23
CA ARG A 186 -9.54 13.98 25.99
C ARG A 186 -9.20 13.35 27.34
N THR A 187 -10.19 12.87 28.07
CA THR A 187 -9.95 12.04 29.26
C THR A 187 -9.41 10.69 28.79
N ARG A 188 -8.33 10.22 29.44
CA ARG A 188 -7.97 8.81 29.42
C ARG A 188 -9.22 8.01 29.76
N SER A 189 -9.46 6.93 29.02
CA SER A 189 -10.50 5.95 29.37
C SER A 189 -10.43 5.65 30.87
N PRO A 190 -11.54 5.73 31.62
CA PRO A 190 -11.54 5.33 33.01
C PRO A 190 -11.37 3.81 33.06
N GLY A 191 -10.15 3.33 33.35
CA GLY A 191 -9.90 1.90 33.51
C GLY A 191 -8.55 1.33 33.07
N THR A 192 -7.49 2.12 32.91
CA THR A 192 -6.09 1.60 32.87
C THR A 192 -5.14 2.41 33.74
#